data_AF-A0A7T1HVB2-F1
#
_entry.id   AF-A0A7T1HVB2-F1
#
_cell.length_a   1.000
_cell.length_b   1.000
_cell.length_c   1.000
_cell.angle_alpha   90.00
_cell.angle_beta   90.00
_cell.angle_gamma   90.00
#
_symmetry.space_group_name_H-M   'P 1'
#
loop_
_entity.id
_entity.type
_entity.pdbx_description
1 polymer ?
#
loop_
_entity_poly.entity_id
_entity_poly.type
_entity_poly.pdbx_seq_one_letter_code
_entity_poly.pdbx_strand_id
1 'polypeptide(L)'
;MAPAQPAPTPPPPPVAKVDFYRHRFSADCMRAKALLDRKGVTYNEFIIDSDDESRQVMLQRSGGNDSVPQIFINGRAIGGTEQLEALDLAGQLDLILGEQPRDVHAEEAKAAQVSEEAPQSGVRGLFARFGRS
;
A
#
# COMPACT_ATOMS: atom_id res chain seq x y z
N MET A 1 7.22 34.90 -22.07
CA MET A 1 8.33 33.98 -21.74
C MET A 1 8.33 33.84 -20.22
N ALA A 2 7.63 32.82 -19.69
CA ALA A 2 7.52 32.64 -18.24
C ALA A 2 8.85 32.06 -17.73
N PRO A 3 9.44 32.60 -16.64
CA PRO A 3 10.65 32.04 -16.09
C PRO A 3 10.38 30.62 -15.55
N ALA A 4 11.19 29.66 -16.00
CA ALA A 4 11.25 28.33 -15.43
C ALA A 4 11.55 28.46 -13.94
N GLN A 5 10.63 28.03 -13.08
CA GLN A 5 10.88 28.00 -11.64
C GLN A 5 12.04 27.01 -11.38
N PRO A 6 13.08 27.40 -10.62
CA PRO A 6 14.10 26.45 -10.20
C PRO A 6 13.42 25.35 -9.37
N ALA A 7 13.75 24.10 -9.68
CA ALA A 7 13.18 22.94 -9.00
C ALA A 7 13.37 23.09 -7.47
N PRO A 8 12.34 22.87 -6.64
CA PRO A 8 12.54 22.77 -5.21
C PRO A 8 13.45 21.57 -4.96
N THR A 9 14.64 21.81 -4.41
CA THR A 9 15.44 20.73 -3.82
C THR A 9 14.59 20.06 -2.74
N PRO A 10 14.30 18.75 -2.86
CA PRO A 10 13.45 18.07 -1.90
C PRO A 10 14.15 18.03 -0.53
N PRO A 11 13.41 18.22 0.58
CA PRO A 11 13.93 17.86 1.90
C PRO A 11 14.21 16.34 1.94
N PRO A 12 15.09 15.87 2.85
CA PRO A 12 15.42 14.45 2.97
C PRO A 12 14.12 13.63 3.17
N PRO A 13 13.98 12.48 2.49
CA PRO A 13 12.72 11.76 2.45
C PRO A 13 12.38 11.23 3.85
N PRO A 14 11.13 11.38 4.32
CA PRO A 14 10.61 10.46 5.31
C PRO A 14 10.60 9.06 4.68
N VAL A 15 10.96 8.02 5.41
CA VAL A 15 11.09 6.66 4.83
C VAL A 15 9.76 6.03 4.38
N ALA A 16 8.66 6.77 4.48
CA ALA A 16 7.34 6.32 4.07
C ALA A 16 7.24 6.20 2.55
N LYS A 17 6.74 5.05 2.08
CA LYS A 17 6.55 4.79 0.65
C LYS A 17 5.23 5.39 0.19
N VAL A 18 5.29 6.43 -0.64
CA VAL A 18 4.10 7.07 -1.22
C VAL A 18 3.99 6.71 -2.69
N ASP A 19 2.93 5.99 -3.07
CA ASP A 19 2.59 5.69 -4.46
C ASP A 19 1.40 6.58 -4.89
N PHE A 20 1.54 7.31 -6.00
CA PHE A 20 0.55 8.26 -6.50
C PHE A 20 0.09 7.89 -7.91
N TYR A 21 -1.14 7.40 -8.03
CA TYR A 21 -1.75 7.04 -9.31
C TYR A 21 -2.60 8.20 -9.83
N ARG A 22 -2.34 8.62 -11.08
CA ARG A 22 -3.05 9.74 -11.71
C ARG A 22 -3.14 9.64 -13.23
N HIS A 23 -4.04 10.43 -13.79
CA HIS A 23 -4.05 10.79 -15.21
C HIS A 23 -3.19 12.04 -15.46
N ARG A 24 -2.54 12.11 -16.62
CA ARG A 24 -1.66 13.23 -17.03
C ARG A 24 -2.37 14.58 -16.98
N PHE A 25 -3.65 14.62 -17.36
CA PHE A 25 -4.39 15.86 -17.60
C PHE A 25 -5.58 16.08 -16.65
N SER A 26 -5.52 15.58 -15.40
CA SER A 26 -6.57 15.81 -14.41
C SER A 26 -6.25 16.98 -13.47
N ALA A 27 -7.23 17.88 -13.28
CA ALA A 27 -7.13 19.02 -12.38
C ALA A 27 -6.98 18.61 -10.91
N ASP A 28 -7.69 17.57 -10.48
CA ASP A 28 -7.65 17.07 -9.10
C ASP A 28 -6.31 16.44 -8.76
N CYS A 29 -5.73 15.76 -9.75
CA CYS A 29 -4.41 15.18 -9.62
C CYS A 29 -3.31 16.27 -9.54
N MET A 30 -3.48 17.41 -10.23
CA MET A 30 -2.55 18.55 -10.08
C MET A 30 -2.62 19.15 -8.67
N ARG A 31 -3.82 19.25 -8.09
CA ARG A 31 -4.01 19.73 -6.70
C ARG A 31 -3.35 18.81 -5.69
N ALA A 32 -3.58 17.50 -5.78
CA ALA A 32 -2.94 16.51 -4.92
C ALA A 32 -1.40 16.57 -5.02
N LYS A 33 -0.87 16.67 -6.24
CA LYS A 33 0.57 16.82 -6.48
C LYS A 33 1.14 18.06 -5.80
N ALA A 34 0.48 19.21 -5.97
CA ALA A 34 0.91 20.46 -5.35
C ALA A 34 0.91 20.37 -3.81
N LEU A 35 -0.04 19.64 -3.21
CA LEU A 35 -0.07 19.43 -1.76
C LEU A 35 1.12 18.59 -1.29
N LEU A 36 1.40 17.46 -1.97
CA LEU A 36 2.56 16.62 -1.67
C LEU A 36 3.90 17.37 -1.86
N ASP A 37 4.00 18.18 -2.92
CA ASP A 37 5.17 19.03 -3.19
C ASP A 37 5.35 20.09 -2.10
N ARG A 38 4.27 20.71 -1.61
CA ARG A 38 4.31 21.68 -0.49
C ARG A 38 4.80 21.04 0.80
N LYS A 39 4.46 19.77 1.02
CA LYS A 39 4.96 18.98 2.15
C LYS A 39 6.41 18.53 1.98
N GLY A 40 6.95 18.61 0.76
CA GLY A 40 8.31 18.19 0.46
C GLY A 40 8.52 16.68 0.51
N VAL A 41 7.44 15.89 0.35
CA VAL A 41 7.53 14.43 0.43
C VAL A 41 7.98 13.88 -0.92
N THR A 42 8.82 12.84 -0.89
CA THR A 42 9.13 12.07 -2.11
C THR A 42 8.04 11.03 -2.35
N TYR A 43 7.47 11.02 -3.55
CA TYR A 43 6.44 10.07 -3.96
C TYR A 43 6.76 9.48 -5.33
N ASN A 44 6.23 8.28 -5.59
CA ASN A 44 6.35 7.59 -6.87
C ASN A 44 5.09 7.82 -7.70
N GLU A 45 5.22 8.50 -8.84
CA GLU A 45 4.09 8.85 -9.71
C GLU A 45 3.88 7.77 -10.78
N PHE A 46 2.66 7.24 -10.84
CA PHE A 46 2.23 6.26 -11.83
C PHE A 46 1.14 6.86 -12.72
N ILE A 47 1.43 6.95 -14.02
CA ILE A 47 0.50 7.45 -15.02
C ILE A 47 -0.27 6.28 -15.63
N ILE A 48 -1.55 6.17 -15.31
CA ILE A 48 -2.40 5.05 -15.75
C ILE A 48 -3.06 5.25 -17.13
N ASP A 49 -2.78 6.37 -17.82
CA ASP A 49 -3.35 6.67 -19.16
C ASP A 49 -2.96 5.66 -20.23
N SER A 50 -1.79 5.05 -20.11
CA SER A 50 -1.25 4.13 -21.13
C SER A 50 -0.60 2.90 -20.50
N ASP A 51 -0.74 2.75 -19.19
CA ASP A 51 -0.17 1.65 -18.42
C ASP A 51 -1.32 0.88 -17.76
N ASP A 52 -1.80 -0.12 -18.49
CA ASP A 52 -2.84 -1.02 -18.02
C ASP A 52 -2.38 -1.84 -16.80
N GLU A 53 -1.08 -2.11 -16.66
CA GLU A 53 -0.54 -2.87 -15.53
C GLU A 53 -0.66 -2.06 -14.24
N SER A 54 -0.20 -0.80 -14.27
CA SER A 54 -0.37 0.15 -13.17
C SER A 54 -1.86 0.38 -12.83
N ARG A 55 -2.74 0.42 -13.84
CA ARG A 55 -4.19 0.51 -13.63
C ARG A 55 -4.76 -0.70 -12.90
N GLN A 56 -4.36 -1.91 -13.29
CA GLN A 56 -4.80 -3.14 -12.61
C GLN A 56 -4.32 -3.18 -11.16
N VAL A 57 -3.06 -2.82 -10.90
CA VAL A 57 -2.52 -2.72 -9.53
C VAL A 57 -3.29 -1.69 -8.70
N MET A 58 -3.59 -0.52 -9.28
CA MET A 58 -4.40 0.51 -8.63
C MET A 58 -5.78 -0.04 -8.25
N LEU A 59 -6.49 -0.66 -9.20
CA LEU A 59 -7.82 -1.25 -8.98
C LEU A 59 -7.80 -2.32 -7.89
N GLN A 60 -6.79 -3.18 -7.90
CA GLN A 60 -6.66 -4.25 -6.93
C GLN A 60 -6.41 -3.69 -5.51
N ARG A 61 -5.62 -2.62 -5.39
CA ARG A 61 -5.35 -1.94 -4.12
C ARG A 61 -6.48 -1.02 -3.65
N SER A 62 -7.25 -0.45 -4.56
CA SER A 62 -8.36 0.47 -4.26
C SER A 62 -9.69 -0.26 -3.98
N GLY A 63 -9.71 -1.59 -4.09
CA GLY A 63 -10.93 -2.39 -3.93
C GLY A 63 -11.88 -2.30 -5.13
N GLY A 64 -11.34 -2.04 -6.33
CA GLY A 64 -12.09 -1.94 -7.58
C GLY A 64 -12.51 -0.53 -7.96
N ASN A 65 -12.07 0.49 -7.22
CA ASN A 65 -12.37 1.88 -7.54
C ASN A 65 -11.39 2.41 -8.61
N ASP A 66 -11.92 2.85 -9.75
CA ASP A 66 -11.17 3.41 -10.87
C ASP A 66 -11.02 4.94 -10.83
N SER A 67 -11.59 5.58 -9.80
CA SER A 67 -11.51 7.02 -9.61
C SER A 67 -10.07 7.44 -9.32
N VAL A 68 -9.57 8.40 -10.09
CA VAL A 68 -8.31 9.08 -9.83
C VAL A 68 -8.54 10.51 -9.32
N PRO A 69 -7.62 11.09 -8.54
CA PRO A 69 -6.36 10.50 -8.07
C PRO A 69 -6.55 9.40 -7.03
N GLN A 70 -5.62 8.44 -6.98
CA GLN A 70 -5.51 7.49 -5.88
C GLN A 70 -4.12 7.57 -5.25
N ILE A 71 -4.08 7.88 -3.95
CA ILE A 71 -2.84 7.99 -3.18
C ILE A 71 -2.74 6.82 -2.19
N PHE A 72 -1.58 6.18 -2.16
CA PHE A 72 -1.26 5.14 -1.21
C PHE A 72 -0.02 5.55 -0.41
N ILE A 73 -0.09 5.43 0.92
CA ILE A 73 1.03 5.70 1.82
C ILE A 73 1.28 4.44 2.65
N ASN A 74 2.50 3.92 2.61
CA ASN A 74 2.89 2.67 3.29
C ASN A 74 1.96 1.48 2.95
N GLY A 75 1.46 1.43 1.71
CA GLY A 75 0.51 0.40 1.26
C GLY A 75 -0.95 0.63 1.69
N ARG A 76 -1.22 1.64 2.51
CA ARG A 76 -2.59 2.03 2.90
C ARG A 76 -3.20 2.95 1.85
N ALA A 77 -4.41 2.62 1.39
CA ALA A 77 -5.20 3.49 0.53
C ALA A 77 -5.67 4.72 1.33
N ILE A 78 -5.24 5.91 0.93
CA ILE A 78 -5.71 7.17 1.52
C ILE A 78 -6.99 7.63 0.85
N GLY A 79 -7.07 7.47 -0.47
CA GLY A 79 -8.19 7.94 -1.28
C GLY A 79 -7.73 8.96 -2.31
N GLY A 80 -8.66 9.86 -2.67
CA GLY A 80 -8.42 10.94 -3.60
C GLY A 80 -7.98 12.24 -2.94
N THR A 81 -8.08 13.32 -3.71
CA THR A 81 -7.60 14.64 -3.29
C THR A 81 -8.32 15.15 -2.05
N GLU A 82 -9.64 14.95 -1.93
CA GLU A 82 -10.41 15.41 -0.78
C GLU A 82 -9.98 14.73 0.51
N GLN A 83 -9.78 13.40 0.49
CA GLN A 83 -9.28 12.68 1.67
C GLN A 83 -7.87 13.13 2.04
N LEU A 84 -7.01 13.37 1.05
CA LEU A 84 -5.65 13.86 1.30
C LEU A 84 -5.67 15.26 1.96
N GLU A 85 -6.46 16.19 1.42
CA GLU A 85 -6.64 17.53 1.97
C GLU A 85 -7.26 17.48 3.37
N ALA A 86 -8.24 16.61 3.61
CA ALA A 86 -8.85 16.44 4.92
C ALA A 86 -7.84 15.95 5.97
N LEU A 87 -6.95 15.01 5.61
CA LEU A 87 -5.88 14.54 6.51
C LEU A 87 -4.82 15.61 6.77
N ASP A 88 -4.51 16.43 5.77
CA ASP A 88 -3.60 17.55 5.92
C ASP A 88 -4.16 18.62 6.88
N LEU A 89 -5.42 19.01 6.67
CA LEU A 89 -6.13 19.96 7.55
C LEU A 89 -6.25 19.43 8.99
N ALA A 90 -6.40 18.12 9.15
CA ALA A 90 -6.41 17.47 10.46
C ALA A 90 -5.01 17.29 11.08
N GLY A 91 -3.93 17.63 10.37
CA GLY A 91 -2.55 17.41 10.80
C GLY A 91 -2.16 15.92 10.91
N GLN A 92 -3.00 15.01 10.40
CA GLN A 92 -2.76 13.57 10.43
C GLN A 92 -1.86 13.11 9.29
N LEU A 93 -1.83 13.85 8.18
CA LEU A 93 -1.00 13.52 7.03
C LEU A 93 0.49 13.47 7.41
N ASP A 94 0.97 14.47 8.16
CA ASP A 94 2.37 14.52 8.62
C ASP A 94 2.71 13.35 9.56
N LEU A 95 1.74 12.90 10.37
CA LEU A 95 1.91 11.71 11.23
C LEU A 95 2.06 10.44 10.38
N ILE A 96 1.19 10.24 9.39
CA ILE A 96 1.22 9.05 8.51
C ILE A 96 2.50 9.01 7.66
N LEU A 97 2.97 10.18 7.23
CA LEU A 97 4.22 10.33 6.50
C LEU A 97 5.45 10.12 7.39
N GLY A 98 5.40 10.56 8.65
CA GLY A 98 6.46 10.35 9.64
C GLY A 98 6.49 8.92 10.20
N GLU A 99 5.35 8.24 10.22
CA GLU A 99 5.25 6.82 10.54
C GLU A 99 5.96 6.01 9.46
N GLN A 100 7.18 5.61 9.79
CA GLN A 100 7.89 4.56 9.07
C GLN A 100 6.98 3.32 9.03
N PRO A 101 7.02 2.49 7.98
CA PRO A 101 6.41 1.18 8.07
C PRO A 101 7.05 0.47 9.26
N ARG A 102 6.34 0.40 10.39
CA ARG A 102 6.59 -0.66 11.36
C ARG A 102 6.38 -1.91 10.54
N ASP A 103 7.39 -2.75 10.40
CA ASP A 103 7.29 -4.05 9.76
C ASP A 103 6.18 -4.86 10.44
N VAL A 104 4.93 -4.64 10.06
CA VAL A 104 3.79 -5.50 10.36
C VAL A 104 3.64 -6.46 9.19
N HIS A 105 4.68 -7.26 8.97
CA HIS A 105 4.44 -8.56 8.39
C HIS A 105 3.84 -9.44 9.48
N ALA A 106 2.73 -10.07 9.10
CA ALA A 106 1.93 -11.03 9.84
C ALA A 106 0.98 -10.43 10.88
N GLU A 107 -0.28 -10.20 10.47
CA GLU A 107 -1.42 -10.98 10.96
C GLU A 107 -2.73 -10.44 10.40
N GLU A 108 -3.06 -10.76 9.13
CA GLU A 108 -4.46 -10.96 8.68
C GLU A 108 -4.54 -11.53 7.25
N ALA A 109 -3.80 -12.62 7.01
CA ALA A 109 -4.35 -13.73 6.24
C ALA A 109 -5.14 -14.61 7.22
N LYS A 110 -6.30 -14.14 7.65
CA LYS A 110 -7.23 -14.94 8.47
C LYS A 110 -8.55 -15.13 7.73
N ALA A 111 -8.52 -16.02 6.75
CA ALA A 111 -9.60 -16.99 6.50
C ALA A 111 -9.18 -17.95 5.38
N ALA A 112 -9.46 -19.24 5.60
CA ALA A 112 -9.41 -20.34 4.63
C ALA A 112 -8.05 -20.99 4.35
N GLN A 113 -7.45 -21.60 5.37
CA GLN A 113 -6.84 -22.92 5.22
C GLN A 113 -7.59 -23.90 6.12
N VAL A 114 -8.52 -24.63 5.51
CA VAL A 114 -9.18 -25.80 6.11
C VAL A 114 -8.18 -26.95 6.10
N SER A 115 -8.02 -27.55 7.28
CA SER A 115 -7.36 -28.81 7.63
C SER A 115 -7.06 -29.73 6.43
N GLU A 116 -5.80 -29.87 6.06
CA GLU A 116 -4.89 -30.94 6.53
C GLU A 116 -5.37 -32.35 6.17
N GLU A 117 -4.90 -32.80 5.02
CA GLU A 117 -4.65 -34.19 4.69
C GLU A 117 -3.78 -34.87 5.77
N ALA A 118 -4.14 -36.11 6.08
CA ALA A 118 -3.52 -36.97 7.07
C ALA A 118 -2.01 -37.21 6.87
N PRO A 119 -1.24 -37.37 7.96
CA PRO A 119 -0.01 -38.14 7.91
C PRO A 119 -0.19 -39.52 8.56
N GLN A 120 0.06 -40.55 7.75
CA GLN A 120 0.39 -41.89 8.21
C GLN A 120 1.64 -41.84 9.10
N SER A 121 1.62 -42.47 10.29
CA SER A 121 2.82 -43.12 10.85
C SER A 121 2.50 -43.94 12.11
N GLY A 122 2.69 -45.26 11.99
CA GLY A 122 3.56 -46.02 12.88
C GLY A 122 3.33 -45.95 14.39
N VAL A 123 2.36 -46.72 14.89
CA VAL A 123 2.36 -47.10 16.31
C VAL A 123 3.46 -48.13 16.53
N ARG A 124 4.58 -47.66 17.07
CA ARG A 124 5.67 -48.49 17.60
C ARG A 124 5.17 -49.36 18.75
N GLY A 125 5.38 -50.66 18.58
CA GLY A 125 5.42 -51.73 19.56
C GLY A 125 4.99 -51.44 21.00
N LEU A 126 3.87 -52.07 21.39
CA LEU A 126 3.69 -52.54 22.76
C LEU A 126 3.87 -54.05 22.78
N PHE A 127 4.99 -54.46 23.36
CA PHE A 127 5.26 -55.82 23.82
C PHE A 127 4.09 -56.32 24.70
N ALA A 128 3.43 -57.40 24.28
CA ALA A 128 2.73 -58.30 25.20
C ALA A 128 2.77 -59.71 24.63
N ARG A 129 3.80 -60.42 25.06
CA ARG A 129 4.04 -61.85 24.91
C ARG A 129 2.98 -62.58 25.72
N PHE A 130 2.07 -63.32 25.10
CA PHE A 130 1.40 -64.43 25.77
C PHE A 130 1.24 -65.62 24.83
N GLY A 131 1.87 -66.72 25.25
CA GLY A 131 2.00 -67.95 24.50
C GLY A 131 0.76 -68.82 24.56
N ARG A 132 0.68 -69.61 23.49
CA ARG A 132 -0.13 -70.79 23.23
C ARG A 132 0.03 -71.88 24.31
N SER A 133 -1.10 -72.40 24.79
CA SER A 133 -1.31 -73.80 25.19
C SER A 133 -2.78 -74.13 24.99
#